data_AF-A0A2R6J6A0-F1
#
_entry.id   AF-A0A2R6J6A0-F1
#
_cell.length_a   1.000
_cell.length_b   1.000
_cell.length_c   1.000
_cell.angle_alpha   90.00
_cell.angle_beta   90.00
_cell.angle_gamma   90.00
#
_symmetry.space_group_name_H-M   'P 1'
#
loop_
_entity.id
_entity.type
_entity.pdbx_description
1 polymer ?
#
loop_
_entity_poly.entity_id
_entity_poly.type
_entity_poly.pdbx_seq_one_letter_code
_entity_poly.pdbx_strand_id
1 'polypeptide(L)' 'MAEAGRASRLGSLTVLFAAALAVLVAAVGAVAVAAELGNTWGDYFLMERTIAAATPVAGVLLGLTLLGGLATAVRAR' A
#
# COMPACT_ATOMS: atom_id res chain seq x y z
N MET A 1 16.74 26.12 -8.59
CA MET A 1 15.43 25.63 -9.10
C MET A 1 15.32 24.11 -9.19
N ALA A 2 16.37 23.38 -9.61
CA ALA A 2 16.31 21.91 -9.77
C ALA A 2 16.01 21.09 -8.49
N GLU A 3 16.38 21.61 -7.32
CA GLU A 3 16.16 20.92 -6.04
C GLU A 3 14.73 21.02 -5.50
N ALA A 4 14.07 22.16 -5.68
CA ALA A 4 12.68 22.35 -5.31
C ALA A 4 11.75 21.43 -6.13
N GLY A 5 12.05 21.26 -7.43
CA GLY A 5 11.32 20.30 -8.28
C GLY A 5 11.51 18.84 -7.85
N ARG A 6 12.68 18.49 -7.30
CA ARG A 6 12.95 17.14 -6.76
C ARG A 6 12.15 16.87 -5.47
N ALA A 7 12.05 17.86 -4.59
CA ALA A 7 11.29 17.74 -3.34
C ALA A 7 9.79 17.58 -3.59
N SER A 8 9.23 18.35 -4.54
CA SER A 8 7.83 18.18 -4.97
C SER A 8 7.56 16.78 -5.53
N ARG A 9 8.46 16.24 -6.36
CA ARG A 9 8.34 14.86 -6.90
C ARG A 9 8.38 13.80 -5.81
N LEU A 10 9.29 13.91 -4.83
CA LEU A 10 9.37 12.95 -3.72
C LEU A 10 8.10 12.96 -2.86
N GLY A 11 7.55 14.14 -2.58
CA GLY A 11 6.25 14.28 -1.91
C GLY A 11 5.13 13.60 -2.70
N SER A 12 5.02 13.87 -4.00
CA SER A 12 4.01 13.24 -4.87
C SER A 12 4.15 11.72 -4.94
N LEU A 13 5.38 11.20 -5.02
CA LEU A 13 5.63 9.75 -5.03
C LEU A 13 5.26 9.10 -3.70
N THR A 14 5.54 9.76 -2.58
CA THR A 14 5.17 9.25 -1.24
C THR A 14 3.65 9.13 -1.11
N VAL A 15 2.92 10.16 -1.57
CA VAL A 15 1.44 10.14 -1.59
C VAL A 15 0.92 9.03 -2.51
N LEU A 16 1.54 8.86 -3.68
CA LEU A 16 1.16 7.80 -4.62
C LEU A 16 1.34 6.40 -4.02
N PHE A 17 2.47 6.12 -3.35
CA PHE A 17 2.70 4.83 -2.71
C PHE A 17 1.74 4.58 -1.55
N ALA A 18 1.46 5.60 -0.74
CA ALA A 18 0.48 5.51 0.33
C ALA A 18 -0.93 5.24 -0.19
N ALA A 19 -1.33 5.92 -1.27
CA ALA A 19 -2.62 5.70 -1.92
C ALA A 19 -2.72 4.29 -2.52
N ALA A 20 -1.67 3.83 -3.20
CA ALA A 20 -1.61 2.47 -3.73
C ALA A 20 -1.70 1.41 -2.63
N LEU A 21 -1.03 1.63 -1.49
CA LEU A 21 -1.12 0.76 -0.32
C LEU A 21 -2.56 0.72 0.23
N ALA A 22 -3.20 1.88 0.36
CA ALA A 22 -4.58 1.96 0.85
C ALA A 22 -5.56 1.22 -0.08
N VAL A 23 -5.41 1.39 -1.40
CA VAL A 23 -6.23 0.68 -2.40
C VAL A 23 -6.00 -0.83 -2.32
N LEU A 24 -4.75 -1.28 -2.19
CA LEU A 24 -4.42 -2.70 -2.04
C LEU A 24 -5.07 -3.30 -0.79
N VAL A 25 -4.96 -2.63 0.36
CA VAL A 25 -5.57 -3.06 1.62
C VAL A 25 -7.10 -3.11 1.49
N ALA A 26 -7.72 -2.10 0.87
CA ALA A 26 -9.15 -2.08 0.63
C ALA A 26 -9.61 -3.24 -0.27
N ALA A 27 -8.86 -3.56 -1.32
CA ALA A 27 -9.16 -4.68 -2.20
C ALA A 27 -9.09 -6.03 -1.47
N VAL A 28 -8.04 -6.25 -0.66
CA VAL A 28 -7.92 -7.46 0.17
C VAL A 28 -9.06 -7.55 1.19
N GLY A 29 -9.43 -6.43 1.83
CA GLY A 29 -10.57 -6.35 2.74
C GLY A 29 -11.90 -6.70 2.07
N ALA A 30 -12.12 -6.25 0.82
CA ALA A 30 -13.30 -6.61 0.05
C ALA A 30 -13.38 -8.12 -0.23
N VAL A 31 -12.25 -8.77 -0.52
CA VAL A 31 -12.19 -10.23 -0.69
C VAL A 31 -12.51 -10.96 0.61
N ALA A 32 -12.02 -10.46 1.76
CA ALA A 32 -12.36 -11.03 3.06
C ALA A 32 -13.85 -10.93 3.37
N VAL A 33 -14.48 -9.78 3.10
CA VAL A 33 -15.93 -9.60 3.25
C VAL A 33 -16.69 -10.55 2.32
N ALA A 34 -16.26 -10.68 1.06
CA ALA A 34 -16.89 -11.60 0.11
C ALA A 34 -16.78 -13.06 0.57
N ALA A 35 -15.64 -13.46 1.14
CA ALA A 35 -15.47 -14.81 1.66
C ALA A 35 -16.38 -15.11 2.85
N GLU A 36 -16.55 -14.14 3.74
CA GLU A 36 -17.47 -14.27 4.88
C GLU A 36 -18.93 -14.38 4.43
N LEU A 37 -19.32 -13.64 3.38
CA LEU A 37 -20.65 -13.72 2.78
C LEU A 37 -20.90 -15.05 2.05
N GLY A 38 -19.88 -15.61 1.39
CA GLY A 38 -19.97 -16.91 0.71
C GLY A 38 -19.97 -18.09 1.68
N ASN A 39 -19.23 -17.98 2.79
CA ASN A 39 -19.13 -18.94 3.89
C ASN A 39 -18.77 -20.37 3.44
N THR A 40 -17.97 -20.49 2.38
CA THR A 40 -17.45 -21.78 1.93
C THR A 40 -15.96 -21.88 2.17
N TRP A 41 -15.46 -23.11 2.35
CA TRP A 41 -14.03 -23.36 2.42
C TRP A 41 -13.27 -22.83 1.20
N GLY A 42 -13.88 -22.91 0.00
CA GLY A 42 -13.29 -22.40 -1.23
C GLY A 42 -13.04 -20.89 -1.18
N ASP A 43 -13.98 -20.13 -0.62
CA ASP A 43 -13.85 -18.68 -0.49
C ASP A 43 -12.77 -18.30 0.52
N TYR A 44 -12.68 -19.01 1.64
CA TYR A 44 -11.61 -18.80 2.62
C TYR A 44 -10.22 -19.13 2.04
N PHE A 45 -10.08 -20.18 1.23
CA PHE A 45 -8.82 -20.47 0.53
C PHE A 45 -8.46 -19.38 -0.49
N LEU A 46 -9.46 -18.85 -1.20
CA LEU A 46 -9.24 -17.74 -2.12
C LEU A 46 -8.78 -16.48 -1.35
N MET A 47 -9.39 -16.19 -0.20
CA MET A 47 -8.98 -15.12 0.70
C MET A 47 -7.53 -15.30 1.16
N GLU A 48 -7.17 -16.49 1.64
CA GLU A 48 -5.81 -16.78 2.12
C GLU A 48 -4.78 -16.60 1.00
N ARG A 49 -5.04 -17.15 -0.19
CA ARG A 49 -4.16 -16.96 -1.36
C ARG A 49 -4.04 -15.49 -1.76
N THR A 50 -5.14 -14.74 -1.69
CA THR A 50 -5.16 -13.31 -2.00
C THR A 50 -4.32 -12.52 -1.01
N ILE A 51 -4.46 -12.80 0.29
CA ILE A 51 -3.65 -12.18 1.34
C ILE A 51 -2.17 -12.52 1.12
N ALA A 52 -1.84 -13.80 0.93
CA ALA A 52 -0.46 -14.25 0.73
C ALA A 52 0.21 -13.58 -0.47
N ALA A 53 -0.53 -13.38 -1.56
CA ALA A 53 -0.03 -12.66 -2.74
C ALA A 53 0.10 -11.15 -2.52
N ALA A 54 -0.81 -10.54 -1.75
CA ALA A 54 -0.82 -9.10 -1.50
C ALA A 54 0.21 -8.66 -0.44
N THR A 55 0.52 -9.50 0.54
CA THR A 55 1.46 -9.19 1.64
C THR A 55 2.83 -8.67 1.16
N PRO A 56 3.55 -9.32 0.22
CA PRO A 56 4.84 -8.81 -0.22
C PRO A 56 4.73 -7.44 -0.90
N VAL A 57 3.68 -7.23 -1.69
CA VAL A 57 3.41 -5.94 -2.36
C VAL A 57 3.12 -4.84 -1.34
N ALA A 58 2.28 -5.14 -0.34
CA ALA A 58 1.97 -4.23 0.75
C ALA A 58 3.24 -3.86 1.54
N GLY A 59 4.12 -4.83 1.80
CA GLY A 59 5.40 -4.61 2.48
C GLY A 59 6.30 -3.64 1.71
N VAL A 60 6.43 -3.82 0.39
CA VAL A 60 7.21 -2.90 -0.47
C VAL A 60 6.61 -1.50 -0.47
N LEU A 61 5.29 -1.36 -0.67
CA LEU A 61 4.62 -0.06 -0.70
C LEU A 61 4.74 0.67 0.65
N LEU A 62 4.60 -0.05 1.76
CA LEU A 62 4.80 0.49 3.10
C LEU A 62 6.25 0.98 3.27
N GLY A 63 7.23 0.18 2.90
CA GLY A 63 8.64 0.55 2.96
C GLY A 63 8.94 1.82 2.16
N LEU A 64 8.46 1.91 0.91
CA LEU A 64 8.63 3.09 0.06
C LEU A 64 7.94 4.32 0.65
N THR A 65 6.75 4.16 1.22
CA THR A 65 6.01 5.26 1.86
C THR A 65 6.77 5.79 3.06
N LEU A 66 7.30 4.92 3.92
CA LEU A 66 8.08 5.30 5.09
C LEU A 66 9.39 5.99 4.71
N LEU A 67 10.13 5.43 3.74
CA LEU A 67 11.38 6.03 3.25
C LEU A 67 11.13 7.42 2.63
N GLY A 68 10.08 7.55 1.83
CA GLY A 68 9.66 8.83 1.25
C GLY A 68 9.29 9.85 2.33
N GLY A 69 8.49 9.45 3.32
CA GLY A 69 8.09 10.29 4.44
C GLY A 69 9.24 10.72 5.35
N LEU A 70 10.20 9.82 5.62
CA LEU A 70 11.42 10.16 6.36
C LEU A 70 12.29 11.15 5.58
N ALA A 71 12.46 10.95 4.28
CA ALA A 71 13.24 11.85 3.43
C ALA A 71 12.64 13.27 3.38
N THR A 72 11.30 13.39 3.33
CA THR A 72 10.64 14.71 3.41
C THR A 72 10.77 15.33 4.80
N ALA A 73 10.60 14.54 5.86
CA ALA A 73 10.71 15.02 7.24
C ALA A 73 12.11 15.51 7.61
N VAL A 74 13.17 14.78 7.22
CA VAL A 74 14.56 15.21 7.42
C VAL A 74 14.85 16.51 6.70
N ARG A 75 14.29 16.72 5.51
CA ARG A 75 14.49 17.93 4.71
C ARG A 75 13.69 19.14 5.18
N ALA A 76 12.62 18.92 5.94
CA ALA A 76 11.78 19.98 6.51
C ALA A 76 12.34 20.54 7.83
N ARG A 77 13.35 19.89 8.42
CA ARG A 77 14.12 20.36 9.58
C ARG A 77 15.31 21.20 9.12
#